data_AF-A0A2N1SIH8-F1
#
_entry.id   AF-A0A2N1SIH8-F1
#
_cell.length_a   1.000
_cell.length_b   1.000
_cell.length_c   1.000
_cell.angle_alpha   90.00
_cell.angle_beta   90.00
_cell.angle_gamma   90.00
#
_symmetry.space_group_name_H-M   'P 1'
#
loop_
_entity.id
_entity.type
_entity.pdbx_description
1 polymer ?
#
loop_
_entity_poly.entity_id
_entity_poly.type
_entity_poly.pdbx_seq_one_letter_code
_entity_poly.pdbx_strand_id
1 'polypeptide(L)'
;MSIREYLSGTFFEIQAYKSDPPQDALAFTGSPRKHPYDDGKIILIEEPKDGDSAIYEFKAADVVGAQDLPSPVTEAGESYRIVRLWIRRGSIGIKYEPFEVESPLRFMAESHVLKDKLFGRHRG
;
A
#
# COMPACT_ATOMS: atom_id res chain seq x y z
N MET A 1 36.58 13.06 -2.03
CA MET A 1 35.72 11.86 -1.97
C MET A 1 36.51 10.70 -2.52
N SER A 2 37.12 9.92 -1.63
CA SER A 2 37.90 8.73 -1.98
C SER A 2 36.96 7.52 -2.03
N ILE A 3 37.23 6.56 -2.93
CA ILE A 3 36.48 5.29 -2.98
C ILE A 3 36.51 4.54 -1.64
N ARG A 4 37.53 4.81 -0.81
CA ARG A 4 37.66 4.26 0.55
C ARG A 4 36.60 4.77 1.52
N GLU A 5 36.12 6.00 1.34
CA GLU A 5 35.04 6.57 2.18
C GLU A 5 33.71 5.87 1.88
N TYR A 6 33.43 5.59 0.60
CA TYR A 6 32.23 4.86 0.18
C TYR A 6 32.16 3.43 0.72
N LEU A 7 33.29 2.72 0.74
CA LEU A 7 33.36 1.33 1.21
C LEU A 7 33.35 1.21 2.75
N SER A 8 33.49 2.32 3.48
CA SER A 8 33.52 2.36 4.94
C SER A 8 32.15 2.59 5.59
N GLY A 9 31.13 2.93 4.79
CA GLY A 9 29.76 3.06 5.27
C GLY A 9 29.15 1.72 5.68
N THR A 10 28.20 1.75 6.60
CA THR A 10 27.43 0.57 7.01
C THR A 10 26.80 -0.06 5.76
N PHE A 11 27.20 -1.30 5.44
CA PHE A 11 26.55 -2.06 4.37
C PHE A 11 25.08 -2.27 4.73
N PHE A 12 24.19 -1.95 3.81
CA PHE A 12 22.80 -2.38 3.92
C PHE A 12 22.80 -3.91 3.82
N GLU A 13 22.41 -4.56 4.90
CA GLU A 13 22.32 -6.00 4.99
C GLU A 13 21.34 -6.50 3.92
N ILE A 14 21.82 -7.34 3.00
CA ILE A 14 20.95 -8.01 2.03
C ILE A 14 19.98 -8.86 2.87
N GLN A 15 18.74 -8.38 3.04
CA GLN A 15 17.72 -9.16 3.74
C GLN A 15 17.54 -10.49 3.00
N ALA A 16 17.76 -11.59 3.70
CA ALA A 16 17.51 -12.91 3.16
C ALA A 16 16.03 -13.01 2.74
N TYR A 17 15.78 -13.28 1.46
CA TYR A 17 14.45 -13.58 0.93
C TYR A 17 13.87 -14.77 1.71
N LYS A 18 12.95 -14.51 2.64
CA LYS A 18 12.30 -15.56 3.42
C LYS A 18 10.98 -15.99 2.77
N SER A 19 11.08 -17.21 2.23
CA SER A 19 10.09 -18.25 1.92
C SER A 19 8.67 -17.84 1.56
N ASP A 20 8.24 -18.35 0.40
CA ASP A 20 6.91 -18.39 -0.21
C ASP A 20 5.74 -17.68 0.50
N PRO A 21 4.91 -16.93 -0.27
CA PRO A 21 3.70 -16.33 0.27
C PRO A 21 2.88 -17.40 1.01
N PRO A 22 2.37 -17.13 2.23
CA PRO A 22 1.55 -18.09 2.96
C PRO A 22 0.43 -18.62 2.07
N GLN A 23 0.33 -19.94 1.93
CA GLN A 23 -0.54 -20.58 0.92
C GLN A 23 -2.02 -20.17 1.04
N ASP A 24 -2.48 -19.83 2.25
CA ASP A 24 -3.86 -19.40 2.50
C ASP A 24 -3.98 -17.94 2.96
N ALA A 25 -3.36 -17.04 2.19
CA ALA A 25 -3.41 -15.62 2.46
C ALA A 25 -3.62 -14.78 1.19
N LEU A 26 -4.07 -13.55 1.39
CA LEU A 26 -4.18 -12.53 0.35
C LEU A 26 -3.17 -11.42 0.63
N ALA A 27 -2.47 -10.98 -0.42
CA ALA A 27 -1.46 -9.94 -0.33
C ALA A 27 -2.06 -8.55 -0.55
N PHE A 28 -1.72 -7.61 0.32
CA PHE A 28 -2.05 -6.20 0.21
C PHE A 28 -0.76 -5.39 0.31
N THR A 29 -0.60 -4.37 -0.52
CA THR A 29 0.63 -3.56 -0.57
C THR A 29 0.31 -2.11 -0.29
N GLY A 30 1.13 -1.47 0.54
CA GLY A 30 0.95 -0.07 0.88
C GLY A 30 1.82 0.37 2.04
N SER A 31 1.56 1.59 2.51
CA SER A 31 2.24 2.21 3.64
C SER A 31 1.54 1.84 4.95
N PRO A 32 2.18 1.09 5.87
CA PRO A 32 1.54 0.63 7.09
C PRO A 32 1.55 1.73 8.17
N ARG A 33 0.45 1.81 8.91
CA ARG A 33 0.24 2.73 10.03
C ARG A 33 -0.40 1.96 11.19
N LYS A 34 -0.05 2.33 12.42
CA LYS A 34 -0.81 1.88 13.61
C LYS A 34 -2.17 2.55 13.60
N HIS A 35 -3.22 1.81 13.97
CA HIS A 35 -4.53 2.42 14.15
C HIS A 35 -4.50 3.37 15.37
N PRO A 36 -5.06 4.59 15.28
CA PRO A 36 -4.89 5.64 16.29
C PRO A 36 -5.51 5.32 17.66
N TYR A 37 -6.51 4.44 17.70
CA TYR A 37 -7.30 4.14 18.91
C TYR A 37 -7.40 2.64 19.25
N ASP A 38 -6.78 1.77 18.46
CA ASP A 38 -6.94 0.31 18.61
C ASP A 38 -5.63 -0.38 18.23
N ASP A 39 -4.83 -0.74 19.24
CA ASP A 39 -3.54 -1.40 19.03
C ASP A 39 -3.67 -2.82 18.42
N GLY A 40 -4.88 -3.39 18.42
CA GLY A 40 -5.19 -4.66 17.78
C GLY A 40 -5.39 -4.55 16.26
N LYS A 41 -5.24 -3.37 15.67
CA LYS A 41 -5.50 -3.10 14.25
C LYS A 41 -4.33 -2.43 13.55
N ILE A 42 -4.24 -2.71 12.25
CA ILE A 42 -3.30 -2.08 11.32
C ILE A 42 -4.07 -1.39 10.21
N ILE A 43 -3.63 -0.18 9.88
CA ILE A 43 -4.09 0.57 8.71
C ILE A 43 -3.03 0.43 7.63
N LEU A 44 -3.44 0.14 6.41
CA LEU A 44 -2.59 0.07 5.23
C LEU A 44 -3.10 1.07 4.20
N ILE A 45 -2.30 2.08 3.91
CA ILE A 45 -2.62 3.10 2.92
C ILE A 45 -2.07 2.61 1.58
N GLU A 46 -2.95 2.30 0.63
CA GLU A 46 -2.54 1.92 -0.72
C GLU A 46 -2.00 3.14 -1.46
N GLU A 47 -0.86 2.96 -2.12
CA GLU A 47 -0.28 4.00 -2.95
C GLU A 47 -1.24 4.35 -4.09
N PRO A 48 -1.58 5.63 -4.28
CA PRO A 48 -2.52 6.04 -5.31
C PRO A 48 -2.03 5.60 -6.69
N LYS A 49 -2.88 4.86 -7.42
CA LYS A 49 -2.68 4.56 -8.84
C LYS A 49 -3.82 5.20 -9.62
N ASP A 50 -3.48 6.07 -10.56
CA ASP A 50 -4.44 6.70 -11.48
C ASP A 50 -5.61 7.45 -10.80
N GLY A 51 -5.39 7.93 -9.57
CA GLY A 51 -6.40 8.65 -8.78
C GLY A 51 -7.17 7.78 -7.78
N ASP A 52 -7.04 6.45 -7.85
CA ASP A 52 -7.61 5.53 -6.88
C ASP A 52 -6.61 5.31 -5.73
N SER A 53 -6.98 5.78 -4.53
CA SER A 53 -6.30 5.44 -3.27
C SER A 53 -7.31 4.76 -2.36
N ALA A 54 -6.97 3.56 -1.91
CA ALA A 54 -7.73 2.85 -0.91
C ALA A 54 -6.99 2.86 0.42
N ILE A 55 -7.73 2.94 1.51
CA ILE A 55 -7.19 2.67 2.84
C ILE A 55 -7.81 1.35 3.30
N TYR A 56 -6.98 0.40 3.70
CA TYR A 56 -7.43 -0.85 4.29
C TYR A 56 -7.20 -0.85 5.79
N GLU A 57 -8.10 -1.49 6.52
CA GLU A 57 -7.92 -1.79 7.93
C GLU A 57 -8.11 -3.29 8.18
N PHE A 58 -7.19 -3.87 8.93
CA PHE A 58 -7.19 -5.29 9.30
C PHE A 58 -6.90 -5.45 10.80
N LYS A 59 -7.31 -6.59 11.38
CA LYS A 59 -6.81 -7.00 12.69
C LYS A 59 -5.35 -7.41 12.56
N ALA A 60 -4.51 -6.96 13.48
CA ALA A 60 -3.10 -7.34 13.52
C ALA A 60 -2.91 -8.86 13.68
N ALA A 61 -3.80 -9.54 14.42
CA ALA A 61 -3.78 -10.99 14.61
C ALA A 61 -4.06 -11.82 13.32
N ASP A 62 -4.56 -11.16 12.27
CA ASP A 62 -4.86 -11.77 10.98
C ASP A 62 -3.72 -11.59 9.97
N VAL A 63 -2.69 -10.81 10.31
CA VAL A 63 -1.47 -10.69 9.52
C VAL A 63 -0.62 -11.95 9.72
N VAL A 64 -0.44 -12.73 8.65
CA VAL A 64 0.32 -13.98 8.66
C VAL A 64 1.72 -13.85 8.04
N GLY A 65 1.99 -12.71 7.40
CA GLY A 65 3.31 -12.39 6.87
C GLY A 65 3.43 -10.90 6.56
N ALA A 66 4.66 -10.40 6.59
CA ALA A 66 4.99 -9.04 6.16
C ALA A 66 6.34 -9.04 5.45
N GLN A 67 6.45 -8.28 4.38
CA GLN A 67 7.68 -8.06 3.62
C GLN A 67 7.86 -6.56 3.42
N ASP A 68 9.04 -6.06 3.77
CA ASP A 68 9.46 -4.70 3.41
C ASP A 68 9.75 -4.64 1.91
N LEU A 69 9.18 -3.64 1.24
CA LEU A 69 9.46 -3.33 -0.16
C LEU A 69 10.44 -2.15 -0.24
N PRO A 70 11.16 -2.01 -1.38
CA PRO A 70 12.00 -0.83 -1.60
C PRO A 70 11.19 0.45 -1.36
N SER A 71 11.65 1.25 -0.40
CA SER A 71 10.99 2.49 -0.04
C SER A 71 11.25 3.54 -1.11
N PRO A 72 10.24 4.03 -1.82
CA PRO A 72 10.40 5.13 -2.75
C PRO A 72 10.86 6.39 -1.99
N VAL A 73 11.61 7.23 -2.69
CA VAL A 73 12.15 8.49 -2.18
C VAL A 73 11.50 9.62 -2.97
N THR A 74 10.95 10.61 -2.27
CA THR A 74 10.39 11.81 -2.89
C THR A 74 11.50 12.71 -3.41
N GLU A 75 11.15 13.68 -4.27
CA GLU A 75 12.11 14.68 -4.77
C GLU A 75 12.72 15.53 -3.64
N ALA A 76 12.02 15.63 -2.50
CA ALA A 76 12.51 16.30 -1.30
C ALA A 76 13.48 15.43 -0.45
N GLY A 77 13.76 14.20 -0.88
CA GLY A 77 14.63 13.26 -0.18
C GLY A 77 13.94 12.51 0.97
N GLU A 78 12.61 12.60 1.09
CA GLU A 78 11.85 11.87 2.11
C GLU A 78 11.59 10.44 1.63
N SER A 79 11.86 9.45 2.48
CA SER A 79 11.50 8.05 2.20
C SER A 79 10.27 7.66 3.00
N TYR A 80 9.37 6.93 2.36
CA TYR A 80 8.24 6.31 3.06
C TYR A 80 8.27 4.79 2.88
N ARG A 81 7.97 4.10 3.98
CA ARG A 81 8.04 2.64 4.06
C ARG A 81 6.82 2.02 3.39
N ILE A 82 7.04 1.25 2.34
CA ILE A 82 6.03 0.38 1.74
C ILE A 82 6.27 -1.06 2.21
N VAL A 83 5.17 -1.75 2.54
CA VAL A 83 5.19 -3.18 2.88
C VAL A 83 4.20 -3.94 2.02
N ARG A 84 4.46 -5.23 1.85
CA ARG A 84 3.46 -6.22 1.45
C ARG A 84 3.04 -7.01 2.69
N LEU A 85 1.76 -6.95 3.03
CA LEU A 85 1.15 -7.75 4.10
C LEU A 85 0.40 -8.92 3.49
N TRP A 86 0.56 -10.10 4.09
CA TRP A 86 -0.29 -11.25 3.83
C TRP A 86 -1.32 -11.39 4.94
N ILE A 87 -2.59 -11.26 4.60
CA ILE A 87 -3.72 -11.38 5.52
C ILE A 87 -4.35 -12.77 5.34
N ARG A 88 -4.61 -13.47 6.43
CA ARG A 88 -5.23 -14.81 6.42
C ARG A 88 -6.56 -14.76 5.65
N ARG A 89 -6.78 -15.72 4.74
CA ARG A 89 -8.04 -15.82 3.98
C ARG A 89 -9.24 -15.99 4.93
N GLY A 90 -10.36 -15.35 4.61
CA GLY A 90 -11.58 -15.38 5.43
C GLY A 90 -11.58 -14.39 6.60
N SER A 91 -10.48 -13.66 6.83
CA SER A 91 -10.44 -12.56 7.80
C SER A 91 -11.28 -11.38 7.32
N ILE A 92 -11.72 -10.56 8.29
CA ILE A 92 -12.50 -9.34 8.00
C ILE A 92 -11.53 -8.18 7.76
N GLY A 93 -11.69 -7.51 6.63
CA GLY A 93 -11.03 -6.25 6.31
C GLY A 93 -12.06 -5.15 6.04
N ILE A 94 -11.68 -3.91 6.33
CA ILE A 94 -12.47 -2.72 5.99
C ILE A 94 -11.71 -1.97 4.89
N LYS A 95 -12.42 -1.58 3.83
CA LYS A 95 -11.90 -0.70 2.77
C LYS A 95 -12.59 0.66 2.90
N TYR A 96 -11.81 1.71 3.07
CA TYR A 96 -12.29 3.09 3.02
C TYR A 96 -12.17 3.60 1.59
N GLU A 97 -13.29 4.08 1.05
CA GLU A 97 -13.36 4.66 -0.29
C GLU A 97 -13.80 6.13 -0.18
N PRO A 98 -13.00 7.08 -0.71
CA PRO A 98 -13.37 8.48 -0.71
C PRO A 98 -14.55 8.75 -1.66
N PHE A 99 -15.42 9.67 -1.25
CA PHE A 99 -16.60 10.08 -2.00
C PHE A 99 -16.86 11.58 -1.86
N GLU A 100 -17.49 12.14 -2.88
CA GLU A 100 -18.03 13.50 -2.88
C GLU A 100 -19.38 13.50 -2.16
N VAL A 101 -19.53 14.45 -1.23
CA VAL A 101 -20.72 14.58 -0.38
C VAL A 101 -21.84 15.26 -1.17
N GLU A 102 -22.45 14.48 -2.08
CA GLU A 102 -23.60 14.88 -2.90
C GLU A 102 -24.85 14.02 -2.62
N SER A 103 -25.96 14.36 -3.26
CA SER A 103 -27.20 13.56 -3.23
C SER A 103 -27.62 13.23 -4.67
N PRO A 104 -27.38 12.00 -5.17
CA PRO A 104 -26.80 10.85 -4.46
C PRO A 104 -25.30 10.98 -4.18
N LEU A 105 -24.79 10.19 -3.22
CA LEU A 105 -23.35 10.12 -2.97
C LEU A 105 -22.60 9.75 -4.26
N ARG A 106 -21.48 10.40 -4.51
CA ARG A 106 -20.70 10.20 -5.71
C ARG A 106 -19.30 9.71 -5.37
N PHE A 107 -19.00 8.45 -5.67
CA PHE A 107 -17.68 7.88 -5.38
C PHE A 107 -16.66 8.30 -6.45
N MET A 108 -15.41 8.49 -6.03
CA MET A 108 -14.36 8.96 -6.94
C MET A 108 -14.03 7.92 -8.05
N ALA A 109 -14.03 6.63 -7.71
CA ALA A 109 -13.78 5.54 -8.65
C ALA A 109 -14.85 5.46 -9.77
N GLU A 110 -16.12 5.74 -9.45
CA GLU A 110 -17.20 5.79 -10.46
C GLU A 110 -16.98 6.89 -11.49
N SER A 111 -16.41 8.02 -11.06
CA SER A 111 -16.12 9.16 -11.94
C SER A 111 -14.98 8.87 -12.92
N HIS A 112 -13.98 8.08 -12.52
CA HIS A 112 -12.91 7.65 -13.42
C HIS A 112 -13.41 6.65 -14.48
N VAL A 113 -14.17 5.63 -14.07
CA VAL A 113 -14.78 4.67 -15.02
C VAL A 113 -15.70 5.39 -16.02
N LEU A 114 -16.45 6.40 -15.57
CA LEU A 114 -17.30 7.20 -16.44
C LEU A 114 -16.46 8.05 -17.42
N LYS A 115 -15.39 8.69 -16.94
CA LYS A 115 -14.46 9.47 -17.78
C LYS A 115 -13.78 8.59 -18.83
N ASP A 116 -13.29 7.41 -18.46
CA ASP A 116 -12.66 6.50 -19.42
C ASP A 116 -13.65 6.01 -20.48
N LYS A 117 -14.92 5.75 -20.11
CA LYS A 117 -15.97 5.42 -21.09
C LYS A 117 -16.31 6.59 -22.02
N LEU A 118 -16.29 7.83 -21.50
CA LEU A 118 -16.63 9.04 -22.26
C LEU A 118 -15.48 9.52 -23.16
N PHE A 119 -14.23 9.39 -22.70
CA PHE A 119 -13.05 9.95 -23.38
C PHE A 119 -12.11 8.89 -23.97
N GLY A 120 -12.24 7.61 -23.59
CA GLY A 120 -11.39 6.51 -24.05
C GLY A 120 -11.75 5.94 -25.43
N ARG A 121 -12.70 6.53 -26.15
CA ARG A 121 -13.11 6.10 -27.49
C ARG A 121 -12.58 7.00 -28.60
N HIS A 122 -11.31 7.42 -28.52
CA HIS A 122 -10.59 7.99 -29.66
C HIS A 122 -9.09 7.65 -29.59
N ARG A 123 -8.72 6.45 -30.01
CA ARG A 123 -7.49 6.22 -30.76
C ARG A 123 -7.78 5.22 -31.87
N GLY A 124 -7.76 5.72 -33.11
CA GLY A 124 -7.67 4.90 -34.31
C GLY A 124 -6.26 4.42 -34.55
#